data_AF-A0A928GQL0-F1
#
_entry.id   AF-A0A928GQL0-F1
#
_cell.length_a   1.000
_cell.length_b   1.000
_cell.length_c   1.000
_cell.angle_alpha   90.00
_cell.angle_beta   90.00
_cell.angle_gamma   90.00
#
_symmetry.space_group_name_H-M   'P 1'
#
loop_
_entity.id
_entity.type
_entity.pdbx_description
1 polymer ?
#
loop_
_entity_poly.entity_id
_entity_poly.type
_entity_poly.pdbx_seq_one_letter_code
_entity_poly.pdbx_strand_id
1 'polypeptide(L)'
;MSAKSNKSNRIIADIMGGDIFSKDSFVNLFPFFLYIVLLSMLYITNVYMAEDMSRETARLNRKVEDLHVEYVYLQSEITKITKQSNMADMLKSKGIKESVEPLKRIVVTKEGGRDED
;
A
#
# COMPACT_ATOMS: atom_id res chain seq x y z
N MET A 1 20.45 33.86 -56.76
CA MET A 1 20.21 32.95 -55.62
C MET A 1 19.11 33.58 -54.76
N SER A 2 17.92 32.98 -54.73
CA SER A 2 16.76 33.49 -54.00
C SER A 2 16.89 33.14 -52.51
N ALA A 3 17.00 34.17 -51.66
CA ALA A 3 17.14 34.02 -50.22
C ALA A 3 15.82 33.49 -49.62
N LYS A 4 15.83 32.21 -49.22
CA LYS A 4 14.75 31.53 -48.50
C LYS A 4 14.64 32.15 -47.12
N SER A 5 13.79 33.18 -46.97
CA SER A 5 13.60 33.91 -45.73
C SER A 5 13.06 33.00 -44.61
N ASN A 6 13.68 33.13 -43.45
CA ASN A 6 13.49 32.31 -42.26
C ASN A 6 12.12 32.60 -41.60
N LYS A 7 11.10 31.80 -41.89
CA LYS A 7 9.70 31.97 -41.43
C LYS A 7 9.59 32.05 -39.90
N SER A 8 10.43 31.33 -39.16
CA SER A 8 10.47 31.34 -37.69
C SER A 8 10.94 32.69 -37.12
N ASN A 9 11.96 33.32 -37.72
CA ASN A 9 12.45 34.62 -37.23
C ASN A 9 11.42 35.74 -37.43
N ARG A 10 10.62 35.67 -38.51
CA ARG A 10 9.52 36.63 -38.73
C ARG A 10 8.43 36.50 -37.67
N ILE A 11 8.06 35.27 -37.30
CA ILE A 11 7.08 35.01 -36.25
C ILE A 11 7.56 35.54 -34.89
N ILE A 12 8.83 35.33 -34.54
CA ILE A 12 9.39 35.86 -33.27
C ILE A 12 9.43 37.39 -33.29
N ALA A 13 9.81 38.00 -34.42
CA ALA A 13 9.80 39.45 -34.57
C ALA A 13 8.38 40.04 -34.48
N ASP A 14 7.38 39.38 -35.07
CA ASP A 14 5.97 39.80 -35.01
C ASP A 14 5.40 39.68 -33.58
N ILE A 15 5.87 38.69 -32.80
CA ILE A 15 5.52 38.53 -31.37
C ILE A 15 6.13 39.65 -30.53
N MET A 16 7.40 40.00 -30.76
CA MET A 16 8.07 41.09 -30.03
C MET A 16 7.54 42.48 -30.43
N GLY A 17 7.09 42.63 -31.68
CA GLY A 17 6.51 43.87 -32.20
C GLY A 17 5.07 44.12 -31.78
N GLY A 18 4.41 43.18 -31.09
CA GLY A 18 3.04 43.34 -30.60
C GLY A 18 1.94 43.19 -31.66
N ASP A 19 2.30 42.95 -32.92
CA ASP A 19 1.37 42.80 -34.05
C ASP A 19 0.47 41.55 -33.88
N ILE A 20 0.88 40.60 -33.04
CA ILE A 20 0.08 39.44 -32.63
C ILE A 20 -1.17 39.79 -31.81
N PHE A 21 -1.14 40.88 -31.03
CA PHE A 21 -2.28 41.28 -30.20
C PHE A 21 -3.34 42.02 -31.00
N SER A 22 -2.94 42.67 -32.09
CA SER A 22 -3.82 43.37 -33.03
C SER A 22 -4.51 42.43 -34.04
N LYS A 23 -4.09 41.16 -34.12
CA LYS A 23 -4.74 40.18 -34.99
C LYS A 23 -6.07 39.75 -34.41
N ASP A 24 -7.14 39.88 -35.21
CA ASP A 24 -8.48 39.38 -34.89
C ASP A 24 -8.48 37.89 -34.46
N SER A 25 -7.53 37.10 -34.98
CA SER A 25 -7.34 35.70 -34.59
C SER A 25 -6.98 35.53 -33.10
N PHE A 26 -6.22 36.44 -32.50
CA PHE A 26 -5.85 36.37 -31.09
C PHE A 26 -7.02 36.75 -30.19
N VAL A 27 -7.79 37.78 -30.58
CA VAL A 27 -9.01 38.21 -29.86
C VAL A 27 -10.04 37.08 -29.82
N ASN A 28 -10.19 36.32 -30.92
CA ASN A 28 -11.09 35.16 -30.97
C ASN A 28 -10.62 33.97 -30.12
N LEU A 29 -9.32 33.84 -29.86
CA LEU A 29 -8.74 32.78 -29.01
C LEU A 29 -8.67 33.16 -27.53
N PHE A 30 -8.80 34.45 -27.20
CA PHE A 30 -8.78 34.95 -25.82
C PHE A 30 -9.74 34.22 -24.85
N PRO A 31 -11.03 33.98 -25.17
CA PRO A 31 -11.92 33.24 -24.27
C PRO A 31 -11.48 31.78 -24.06
N PHE A 32 -10.85 31.16 -25.06
CA PHE A 32 -10.31 29.81 -24.93
C PHE A 32 -9.07 29.75 -24.04
N PHE A 33 -8.19 30.76 -24.12
CA PHE A 33 -7.06 30.87 -23.20
C PHE A 33 -7.52 31.01 -21.74
N LEU A 34 -8.53 31.85 -21.51
CA LEU A 34 -9.11 32.05 -20.18
C LEU A 34 -9.74 30.77 -19.63
N TYR A 35 -10.36 29.97 -20.49
CA TYR A 35 -10.85 28.63 -20.13
C TYR A 35 -9.73 27.69 -19.67
N ILE A 36 -8.59 27.66 -20.36
CA ILE A 36 -7.42 26.84 -19.96
C ILE A 36 -6.85 27.31 -18.63
N VAL A 37 -6.76 28.62 -18.41
CA VAL A 37 -6.28 29.18 -17.13
C VAL A 37 -7.19 28.75 -15.98
N LEU A 38 -8.51 28.81 -16.19
CA LEU A 38 -9.49 28.34 -15.20
C LEU A 38 -9.34 26.83 -14.92
N LEU A 39 -9.16 26.02 -15.97
CA LEU A 39 -8.93 24.59 -15.83
C LEU A 39 -7.63 24.29 -15.06
N SER A 40 -6.59 25.08 -15.32
CA SER A 40 -5.28 24.97 -14.66
C SER A 40 -5.38 25.32 -13.18
N MET A 41 -6.14 26.36 -12.84
CA MET A 41 -6.40 26.74 -11.45
C MET A 41 -7.15 25.63 -10.69
N LEU A 42 -8.17 25.03 -11.32
CA LEU A 42 -8.87 23.86 -10.77
C LEU A 42 -7.94 22.67 -10.58
N TYR A 43 -7.07 22.40 -11.56
CA TYR A 43 -6.11 21.30 -11.49
C TYR A 43 -5.11 21.47 -10.33
N ILE A 44 -4.51 22.66 -10.19
CA ILE A 44 -3.57 22.95 -9.09
C ILE A 44 -4.27 22.75 -7.74
N THR A 45 -5.50 23.24 -7.62
CA THR A 45 -6.31 23.08 -6.40
C THR A 45 -6.57 21.61 -6.09
N ASN A 46 -6.91 20.82 -7.12
CA ASN A 46 -7.17 19.38 -6.97
C ASN A 46 -5.91 18.61 -6.53
N VAL A 47 -4.76 18.95 -7.12
CA VAL A 47 -3.45 18.36 -6.74
C VAL A 47 -3.11 18.67 -5.29
N TYR A 48 -3.29 19.91 -4.83
CA TYR A 48 -3.05 20.28 -3.43
C TYR A 48 -3.95 19.49 -2.47
N MET A 49 -5.23 19.33 -2.79
CA MET A 49 -6.16 18.52 -1.97
C MET A 49 -5.75 17.05 -1.92
N ALA A 50 -5.28 16.49 -3.03
CA ALA A 50 -4.79 15.11 -3.09
C ALA A 50 -3.52 14.91 -2.25
N GLU A 51 -2.63 15.90 -2.22
CA GLU A 51 -1.40 15.85 -1.43
C GLU A 51 -1.69 15.85 0.09
N ASP A 52 -2.63 16.69 0.54
CA ASP A 52 -3.08 16.71 1.94
C ASP A 52 -3.77 15.40 2.33
N MET A 53 -4.67 14.90 1.48
CA MET A 53 -5.37 13.64 1.72
C MET A 53 -4.41 12.44 1.74
N SER A 54 -3.36 12.46 0.92
CA SER A 54 -2.31 11.45 0.92
C SER A 54 -1.52 11.43 2.23
N ARG A 55 -1.14 12.61 2.75
CA ARG A 55 -0.46 12.73 4.05
C ARG A 55 -1.31 12.24 5.21
N GLU A 56 -2.59 12.58 5.22
CA GLU A 56 -3.52 12.14 6.26
C GLU A 56 -3.74 10.62 6.21
N THR A 57 -3.93 10.08 5.01
CA THR A 57 -4.06 8.63 4.77
C THR A 57 -2.81 7.88 5.24
N ALA A 58 -1.61 8.41 4.99
CA ALA A 58 -0.37 7.81 5.46
C ALA A 58 -0.26 7.80 6.99
N ARG A 59 -0.69 8.87 7.68
CA ARG A 59 -0.73 8.92 9.15
C ARG A 59 -1.74 7.92 9.73
N LEU A 60 -2.91 7.81 9.11
CA LEU A 60 -3.96 6.91 9.56
C LEU A 60 -3.56 5.44 9.39
N ASN A 61 -2.93 5.09 8.27
CA ASN A 61 -2.38 3.75 8.04
C ASN A 61 -1.29 3.38 9.05
N ARG A 62 -0.39 4.32 9.40
CA ARG A 62 0.62 4.08 10.45
C ARG A 62 -0.02 3.73 11.78
N LYS A 63 -1.09 4.42 12.19
CA LYS A 63 -1.79 4.10 13.45
C LYS A 63 -2.41 2.70 13.44
N VAL A 64 -2.95 2.28 12.30
CA VAL A 64 -3.50 0.92 12.16
C VAL A 64 -2.40 -0.12 12.24
N GLU A 65 -1.27 0.12 11.59
CA GLU A 65 -0.09 -0.75 11.64
C GLU A 65 0.48 -0.86 13.06
N ASP A 66 0.65 0.26 13.76
CA ASP A 66 1.15 0.29 15.14
C ASP A 66 0.24 -0.54 16.07
N LEU A 67 -1.08 -0.40 15.92
CA LEU A 67 -2.06 -1.15 16.71
C LEU A 67 -2.06 -2.65 16.36
N HIS A 68 -1.83 -2.99 15.09
CA HIS A 68 -1.71 -4.38 14.66
C HIS A 68 -0.45 -5.03 15.23
N VAL A 69 0.68 -4.31 15.22
CA VAL A 69 1.95 -4.76 15.82
C VAL A 69 1.77 -5.00 17.32
N GLU A 70 1.09 -4.10 18.02
CA GLU A 70 0.78 -4.26 19.45
C GLU A 70 -0.07 -5.51 19.70
N TYR A 71 -1.13 -5.73 18.91
CA TYR A 71 -1.96 -6.92 19.00
C TYR A 71 -1.16 -8.22 18.79
N VAL A 72 -0.32 -8.27 17.74
CA VAL A 72 0.52 -9.43 17.43
C VAL A 72 1.52 -9.71 18.57
N TYR A 73 2.10 -8.65 19.15
CA TYR A 73 2.98 -8.78 20.31
C TYR A 73 2.25 -9.37 21.53
N LEU A 74 1.09 -8.84 21.88
CA LEU A 74 0.30 -9.29 23.02
C LEU A 74 -0.15 -10.76 22.85
N GLN A 75 -0.58 -11.11 21.64
CA GLN A 75 -0.94 -12.49 21.29
C GLN A 75 0.28 -13.43 21.40
N SER A 76 1.47 -12.98 20.99
CA SER A 76 2.72 -13.74 21.16
C SER A 76 3.06 -13.95 22.63
N GLU A 77 2.86 -12.94 23.48
CA GLU A 77 3.09 -13.03 24.92
C GLU A 77 2.14 -14.03 25.58
N ILE A 78 0.84 -13.96 25.29
CA ILE A 78 -0.15 -14.96 25.75
C ILE A 78 0.24 -16.35 25.28
N THR A 79 0.63 -16.50 24.02
CA THR A 79 1.02 -17.79 23.44
C THR A 79 2.30 -18.34 24.08
N LYS A 80 3.28 -17.47 24.43
CA LYS A 80 4.49 -17.87 25.14
C LYS A 80 4.18 -18.39 26.54
N ILE A 81 3.27 -17.73 27.26
CA ILE A 81 2.85 -18.13 28.61
C ILE A 81 2.03 -19.43 28.55
N THR A 82 1.14 -19.57 27.57
CA THR A 82 0.30 -20.76 27.38
C THR A 82 0.98 -21.90 26.63
N LYS A 83 2.21 -21.71 26.14
CA LYS A 83 2.97 -22.77 25.46
C LYS A 83 3.18 -23.94 26.41
N GLN A 84 2.82 -25.14 25.96
CA GLN A 84 2.87 -26.38 26.74
C GLN A 84 4.22 -26.63 27.42
N SER A 85 5.35 -26.20 26.83
CA SER A 85 6.67 -26.33 27.45
C SER A 85 6.84 -25.51 28.74
N ASN A 86 6.31 -24.28 28.78
CA ASN A 86 6.36 -23.43 29.97
C ASN A 86 5.30 -23.82 31.00
N MET A 87 4.12 -24.26 30.52
CA MET A 87 3.09 -24.82 31.39
C MET A 87 3.57 -26.10 32.09
N ALA A 88 4.28 -26.98 31.38
CA ALA A 88 4.87 -28.20 31.94
C ALA A 88 5.97 -27.90 32.97
N ASP A 89 6.80 -26.87 32.76
CA ASP A 89 7.84 -26.49 33.71
C ASP A 89 7.27 -25.74 34.94
N MET A 90 6.25 -24.89 34.77
CA MET A 90 5.53 -24.27 35.90
C MET A 90 4.71 -25.29 36.69
N LEU A 91 4.07 -26.27 36.04
CA LEU A 91 3.30 -27.34 36.68
C LEU A 91 4.19 -28.44 37.30
N LYS A 92 5.42 -28.65 36.79
CA LYS A 92 6.45 -29.46 37.45
C LYS A 92 6.78 -28.96 38.86
N SER A 93 6.86 -27.64 39.05
CA SER A 93 7.10 -27.03 40.37
C SER A 93 5.96 -27.29 41.37
N LYS A 94 4.76 -27.63 40.87
CA LYS A 94 3.57 -27.99 41.67
C LYS A 94 3.29 -29.51 41.71
N GLY A 95 4.17 -30.35 41.16
CA GLY A 95 4.11 -31.81 41.30
C GLY A 95 3.24 -32.57 40.29
N ILE A 96 2.74 -31.92 39.23
CA ILE A 96 1.95 -32.58 38.19
C ILE A 96 2.85 -32.87 36.98
N LYS A 97 3.10 -34.15 36.69
CA LYS A 97 3.88 -34.62 35.52
C LYS A 97 2.95 -34.79 34.32
N GLU A 98 3.30 -34.16 33.20
CA GLU A 98 2.69 -34.48 31.91
C GLU A 98 3.02 -35.94 31.55
N SER A 99 1.99 -36.73 31.20
CA SER A 99 2.16 -38.11 30.77
C SER A 99 2.70 -38.14 29.34
N VAL A 100 3.97 -38.52 29.20
CA VAL A 100 4.71 -38.60 27.92
C VAL A 100 4.65 -40.03 27.35
N GLU A 101 3.52 -40.73 27.49
CA GLU A 101 3.36 -42.03 26.82
C GLU A 101 2.61 -41.83 25.48
N PRO A 102 3.31 -41.92 24.33
CA PRO A 102 2.61 -41.98 23.06
C PRO A 102 1.75 -43.24 23.01
N LEU A 103 0.48 -43.06 22.62
CA LEU A 103 -0.54 -44.10 22.50
C LEU A 103 0.01 -45.37 21.83
N LYS A 104 0.16 -46.45 22.60
CA LYS A 104 0.43 -47.80 22.05
C LYS A 104 -0.82 -48.29 21.33
N ARG A 105 -0.76 -48.37 20.00
CA ARG A 105 -1.77 -49.08 19.20
C ARG A 105 -1.69 -50.57 19.55
N ILE A 106 -2.71 -51.07 20.24
CA ILE A 106 -2.90 -52.50 20.44
C ILE A 106 -3.37 -53.06 19.09
N VAL A 107 -2.44 -53.62 18.32
CA VAL A 107 -2.80 -54.41 17.13
C VAL A 107 -3.21 -55.78 17.66
N VAL A 108 -4.51 -56.09 17.59
CA VAL A 108 -5.00 -57.42 17.89
C VAL A 108 -4.57 -58.34 16.74
N THR A 109 -3.42 -59.01 16.91
CA THR A 109 -3.09 -60.18 16.09
C THR A 109 -4.06 -61.28 16.50
N LYS A 110 -4.97 -61.59 15.59
CA LYS A 110 -5.88 -62.72 15.73
C LYS A 110 -5.07 -63.99 15.47
N GLU A 111 -4.43 -64.55 16.49
CA GLU A 111 -3.94 -65.93 16.43
C GLU A 111 -5.11 -66.86 16.70
N GLY A 112 -5.50 -67.57 15.65
CA GLY A 112 -6.57 -68.55 15.70
C GLY A 112 -6.71 -69.20 14.32
N GLY A 113 -5.81 -70.12 14.00
CA GLY A 113 -5.83 -70.81 12.72
C GLY A 113 -4.78 -71.89 12.52
N ARG A 114 -4.95 -73.00 13.27
CA ARG A 114 -4.40 -74.35 13.08
C ARG A 114 -2.94 -74.58 13.42
N ASP A 115 -2.75 -75.51 14.35
CA ASP A 115 -1.97 -76.76 14.27
C ASP A 115 -2.61 -77.68 15.35
N GLU A 116 -2.91 -78.96 15.21
CA GLU A 116 -2.66 -80.04 14.25
C GLU A 116 -3.63 -81.22 14.58
N ASP A 117 -3.66 -82.24 13.71
CA ASP A 117 -4.38 -83.54 13.69
C ASP A 117 -5.61 -83.68 12.75
#